data_AF-A0A2N1SYI0-F1
#
_entry.id   AF-A0A2N1SYI0-F1
#
_cell.length_a   1.000
_cell.length_b   1.000
_cell.length_c   1.000
_cell.angle_alpha   90.00
_cell.angle_beta   90.00
_cell.angle_gamma   90.00
#
_symmetry.space_group_name_H-M   'P 1'
#
loop_
_entity.id
_entity.type
_entity.pdbx_description
1 polymer ?
#
loop_
_entity_poly.entity_id
_entity_poly.type
_entity_poly.pdbx_seq_one_letter_code
_entity_poly.pdbx_strand_id
1 'polypeptide(L)'
;MPDDNNVSTDDRAETIAPTENEIIEDKASDEAVLLEPRSRFNKFIDFIKKHKIALLITLAVILTLAALYVFIPIINVGETSLTNANTLVKIKDGQTVKLKISDVSVKVTHFTNDACPQGKTCFGTGQKAVEYQLMINGKKYATGSQNQAKGVDYKVETISSDYKTYAEIKIVKLN
;
A
#
# COMPACT_ATOMS: atom_id res chain seq x y z
N MET A 1 30.41 40.94 31.35
CA MET A 1 30.32 42.15 30.50
C MET A 1 29.00 42.07 29.77
N PRO A 2 28.01 42.90 30.14
CA PRO A 2 26.75 43.03 29.43
C PRO A 2 26.86 44.17 28.42
N ASP A 3 26.41 43.95 27.18
CA ASP A 3 26.17 45.03 26.22
C ASP A 3 24.66 45.20 26.05
N ASP A 4 24.18 46.30 26.61
CA ASP A 4 22.90 46.94 26.32
C ASP A 4 23.03 47.76 25.02
N ASN A 5 22.00 47.70 24.15
CA ASN A 5 21.62 48.69 23.13
C ASN A 5 20.25 48.24 22.57
N ASN A 6 19.09 48.75 22.99
CA ASN A 6 18.49 50.09 22.89
C ASN A 6 18.09 50.52 21.45
N VAL A 7 16.93 51.20 21.37
CA VAL A 7 16.27 51.92 20.24
C VAL A 7 15.32 51.04 19.40
N SER A 8 13.98 51.03 19.63
CA SER A 8 12.94 52.09 19.49
C SER A 8 12.57 52.40 18.04
N THR A 9 11.31 52.13 17.65
CA THR A 9 10.34 53.11 17.12
C THR A 9 9.00 52.46 16.75
N ASP A 10 7.94 53.01 17.35
CA ASP A 10 6.66 53.44 16.77
C ASP A 10 5.79 52.51 15.91
N ASP A 11 4.63 52.19 16.48
CA ASP A 11 3.32 52.70 16.06
C ASP A 11 3.06 52.82 14.55
N ARG A 12 2.20 51.93 14.04
CA ARG A 12 0.87 52.31 13.52
C ARG A 12 0.03 51.07 13.23
N ALA A 13 -0.91 50.77 14.13
CA ALA A 13 -2.05 49.92 13.82
C ALA A 13 -3.01 50.71 12.92
N GLU A 14 -3.07 50.35 11.64
CA GLU A 14 -4.04 50.91 10.72
C GLU A 14 -5.39 50.21 10.93
N THR A 15 -6.27 50.88 11.68
CA THR A 15 -7.68 50.53 11.82
C THR A 15 -8.40 50.95 10.56
N ILE A 16 -8.73 50.01 9.68
CA ILE A 16 -9.61 50.23 8.53
C ILE A 16 -11.03 49.90 9.00
N ALA A 17 -11.83 50.94 9.19
CA ALA A 17 -13.27 50.85 9.45
C ALA A 17 -14.02 50.38 8.18
N PRO A 18 -15.23 49.78 8.33
CA PRO A 18 -15.94 49.13 7.25
C PRO A 18 -16.73 50.16 6.42
N THR A 19 -16.62 50.08 5.10
CA THR A 19 -17.51 50.79 4.18
C THR A 19 -18.74 49.95 3.93
N GLU A 20 -19.88 50.40 4.47
CA GLU A 20 -21.22 50.05 3.99
C GLU A 20 -21.44 50.55 2.55
N ASN A 21 -22.48 50.00 1.93
CA ASN A 21 -22.92 50.07 0.53
C ASN A 21 -22.29 48.95 -0.32
N GLU A 22 -23.03 48.07 -0.97
CA GLU A 22 -24.33 48.25 -1.60
C GLU A 22 -24.99 46.88 -1.75
N ILE A 23 -26.25 46.79 -1.32
CA ILE A 23 -27.12 45.64 -1.58
C ILE A 23 -27.45 45.67 -3.07
N ILE A 24 -26.90 44.73 -3.83
CA ILE A 24 -27.47 44.32 -5.12
C ILE A 24 -28.00 42.90 -4.92
N GLU A 25 -29.30 42.83 -4.58
CA GLU A 25 -30.11 41.65 -4.85
C GLU A 25 -30.18 41.48 -6.38
N ASP A 26 -29.32 40.64 -6.94
CA ASP A 26 -29.58 40.03 -8.23
C ASP A 26 -30.27 38.69 -7.98
N LYS A 27 -31.60 38.77 -7.96
CA LYS A 27 -32.48 37.62 -8.12
C LYS A 27 -32.31 37.04 -9.52
N ALA A 28 -32.36 35.72 -9.56
CA ALA A 28 -32.67 34.91 -10.73
C ALA A 28 -31.57 34.82 -11.79
N SER A 29 -30.73 33.80 -11.65
CA SER A 29 -30.38 32.98 -12.81
C SER A 29 -30.44 31.51 -12.40
N ASP A 30 -31.67 31.03 -12.52
CA ASP A 30 -32.14 29.66 -12.69
C ASP A 30 -31.07 28.57 -12.86
N GLU A 31 -31.25 27.53 -12.05
CA GLU A 31 -31.17 26.12 -12.42
C GLU A 31 -30.91 25.81 -13.91
N ALA A 32 -29.65 25.73 -14.28
CA ALA A 32 -29.17 24.84 -15.34
C ALA A 32 -27.71 24.57 -14.98
N VAL A 33 -27.30 23.38 -14.53
CA VAL A 33 -27.22 22.17 -15.35
C VAL A 33 -27.27 20.96 -14.40
N LEU A 34 -28.48 20.53 -14.06
CA LEU A 34 -28.74 19.15 -13.67
C LEU A 34 -29.51 18.52 -14.82
N LEU A 35 -29.04 17.35 -15.28
CA LEU A 35 -29.70 16.42 -16.23
C LEU A 35 -29.30 16.48 -17.71
N GLU A 36 -28.06 16.10 -18.05
CA GLU A 36 -27.85 15.30 -19.28
C GLU A 36 -27.02 13.99 -19.09
N PRO A 37 -27.28 13.13 -18.09
CA PRO A 37 -26.79 11.75 -18.14
C PRO A 37 -27.68 10.83 -19.00
N ARG A 38 -29.00 11.08 -19.10
CA ARG A 38 -29.98 10.11 -19.65
C ARG A 38 -29.73 9.69 -21.10
N SER A 39 -29.34 10.61 -21.98
CA SER A 39 -29.08 10.32 -23.40
C SER A 39 -27.92 9.34 -23.61
N ARG A 40 -26.84 9.46 -22.81
CA ARG A 40 -25.68 8.54 -22.86
C ARG A 40 -26.00 7.17 -22.27
N PHE A 41 -26.78 7.12 -21.19
CA PHE A 41 -27.20 5.84 -20.59
C PHE A 41 -28.10 5.01 -21.51
N ASN A 42 -29.00 5.64 -22.27
CA ASN A 42 -29.87 4.92 -23.21
C ASN A 42 -29.06 4.27 -24.35
N LYS A 43 -28.08 4.99 -24.92
CA LYS A 43 -27.15 4.43 -25.90
C LYS A 43 -26.30 3.28 -25.33
N PHE A 44 -25.91 3.37 -24.06
CA PHE A 44 -25.17 2.30 -23.37
C PHE A 44 -26.02 1.06 -23.12
N ILE A 45 -27.29 1.22 -22.75
CA ILE A 45 -28.26 0.13 -22.57
C ILE A 45 -28.51 -0.57 -23.92
N ASP A 46 -28.67 0.18 -25.01
CA ASP A 46 -28.85 -0.39 -26.34
C ASP A 46 -27.60 -1.12 -26.83
N PHE A 47 -26.41 -0.62 -26.49
CA PHE A 47 -25.15 -1.32 -26.72
C PHE A 47 -25.09 -2.64 -25.93
N ILE A 48 -25.43 -2.64 -24.64
CA ILE A 48 -25.47 -3.86 -23.81
C ILE A 48 -26.46 -4.87 -24.38
N LYS A 49 -27.65 -4.43 -24.80
CA LYS A 49 -28.66 -5.31 -25.41
C LYS A 49 -28.15 -5.93 -26.71
N LYS A 50 -27.53 -5.12 -27.59
CA LYS A 50 -26.97 -5.57 -28.87
C LYS A 50 -25.79 -6.52 -28.70
N HIS A 51 -24.96 -6.32 -27.68
CA HIS A 51 -23.73 -7.08 -27.44
C HIS A 51 -23.81 -8.04 -26.24
N LYS A 52 -25.02 -8.38 -25.77
CA LYS A 52 -25.24 -9.16 -24.54
C LYS A 52 -24.44 -10.47 -24.51
N ILE A 53 -24.41 -11.21 -25.62
CA ILE A 53 -23.69 -12.49 -25.71
C ILE A 53 -22.18 -12.27 -25.64
N ALA A 54 -21.65 -11.30 -26.37
CA ALA A 54 -20.22 -10.97 -26.33
C ALA A 54 -19.80 -10.54 -24.92
N LEU A 55 -20.58 -9.67 -24.27
CA LEU A 55 -20.34 -9.24 -22.89
C LEU A 55 -20.38 -10.40 -21.89
N LEU A 56 -21.32 -11.34 -22.05
CA LEU A 56 -21.39 -12.55 -21.21
C LEU A 56 -20.17 -13.44 -21.38
N ILE A 57 -19.72 -13.65 -22.63
CA ILE A 57 -18.51 -14.44 -22.91
C ILE A 57 -17.28 -13.75 -22.32
N THR A 58 -17.11 -12.45 -22.54
CA THR A 58 -15.99 -11.68 -21.98
C THR A 58 -15.99 -11.74 -20.46
N LEU A 59 -17.15 -11.59 -19.81
CA LEU A 59 -17.27 -11.72 -18.36
C LEU A 59 -16.89 -13.12 -17.87
N ALA A 60 -17.35 -14.17 -18.55
CA ALA A 60 -17.00 -15.55 -18.20
C ALA A 60 -15.48 -15.80 -18.30
N VAL A 61 -14.83 -15.27 -19.35
CA VAL A 61 -13.38 -15.37 -19.52
C VAL A 61 -12.64 -14.63 -18.41
N ILE A 62 -13.07 -13.41 -18.06
CA ILE A 62 -12.47 -12.63 -16.96
C ILE A 62 -12.60 -13.37 -15.64
N LEU A 63 -13.78 -13.91 -15.32
CA LEU A 63 -14.01 -14.68 -14.10
C LEU A 63 -13.14 -15.94 -14.05
N THR A 64 -13.01 -16.65 -15.17
CA THR A 64 -12.16 -17.85 -15.26
C THR A 64 -10.68 -17.51 -15.03
N LEU A 65 -10.19 -16.42 -15.65
CA LEU A 65 -8.82 -15.95 -15.44
C LEU A 65 -8.58 -15.49 -14.00
N ALA A 66 -9.54 -14.77 -13.41
CA ALA A 66 -9.47 -14.33 -12.02
C ALA A 66 -9.44 -15.53 -11.05
N ALA A 67 -10.24 -16.58 -11.31
CA ALA A 67 -10.20 -17.80 -10.53
C ALA A 67 -8.83 -18.49 -10.65
N LEU A 68 -8.32 -18.68 -11.86
CA LEU A 68 -6.99 -19.27 -12.10
C LEU A 68 -5.87 -18.49 -11.39
N TYR A 69 -5.95 -17.17 -11.37
CA TYR A 69 -4.97 -16.32 -10.68
C TYR A 69 -4.84 -16.62 -9.18
N VAL A 70 -5.95 -16.97 -8.51
CA VAL A 70 -5.98 -17.32 -7.09
C VAL A 70 -5.32 -18.68 -6.83
N PHE A 71 -5.47 -19.64 -7.76
CA PHE A 71 -4.90 -20.98 -7.63
C PHE A 71 -3.39 -21.03 -7.80
N ILE A 72 -2.79 -20.09 -8.54
CA ILE A 72 -1.34 -20.03 -8.68
C ILE A 72 -0.75 -19.55 -7.34
N PRO A 73 0.10 -20.32 -6.64
CA PRO A 73 0.56 -19.93 -5.30
C PRO A 73 1.57 -18.78 -5.31
N ILE A 74 2.39 -18.69 -6.37
CA ILE A 74 3.47 -17.71 -6.52
C ILE A 74 3.53 -17.25 -7.98
N ILE A 75 3.62 -15.95 -8.20
CA ILE A 75 3.86 -15.32 -9.50
C ILE A 75 5.04 -14.36 -9.34
N ASN A 76 6.06 -14.49 -10.17
CA ASN A 76 7.22 -13.59 -10.11
C ASN A 76 7.11 -12.53 -11.21
N VAL A 77 7.28 -11.26 -10.83
CA VAL A 77 7.24 -10.10 -11.72
C VAL A 77 8.47 -9.24 -11.38
N GLY A 78 9.53 -9.37 -12.17
CA GLY A 78 10.82 -8.73 -11.89
C GLY A 78 11.38 -9.16 -10.53
N GLU A 79 11.68 -8.18 -9.67
CA GLU A 79 12.18 -8.41 -8.31
C GLU A 79 11.07 -8.62 -7.27
N THR A 80 9.81 -8.70 -7.71
CA THR A 80 8.65 -8.91 -6.84
C THR A 80 8.04 -10.29 -7.03
N SER A 81 7.88 -11.04 -5.93
CA SER A 81 7.11 -12.28 -5.88
C SER A 81 5.74 -12.01 -5.29
N LEU A 82 4.69 -12.18 -6.09
CA LEU A 82 3.30 -12.14 -5.66
C LEU A 82 2.89 -13.51 -5.14
N THR A 83 2.43 -13.59 -3.90
CA THR A 83 2.14 -14.87 -3.25
C THR A 83 0.83 -14.88 -2.45
N ASN A 84 0.28 -16.05 -2.20
CA ASN A 84 -0.80 -16.24 -1.25
C ASN A 84 -0.24 -16.22 0.19
N ALA A 85 -1.06 -15.86 1.17
CA ALA A 85 -0.67 -15.97 2.58
C ALA A 85 -0.30 -17.43 2.92
N ASN A 86 0.60 -17.62 3.88
CA ASN A 86 1.13 -18.92 4.32
C ASN A 86 1.88 -19.73 3.25
N THR A 87 2.14 -19.17 2.07
CA THR A 87 2.93 -19.82 1.02
C THR A 87 4.42 -19.59 1.27
N LEU A 88 5.23 -20.64 1.14
CA LEU A 88 6.67 -20.56 1.25
C LEU A 88 7.26 -19.93 -0.01
N VAL A 89 8.06 -18.89 0.14
CA VAL A 89 8.71 -18.18 -0.96
C VAL A 89 10.19 -18.03 -0.67
N LYS A 90 11.03 -18.42 -1.63
CA LYS A 90 12.46 -18.14 -1.61
C LYS A 90 12.71 -16.72 -2.12
N ILE A 91 13.30 -15.89 -1.28
CA ILE A 91 13.58 -14.48 -1.54
C ILE A 91 15.08 -14.18 -1.39
N LYS A 92 15.62 -13.36 -2.28
CA LYS A 92 17.01 -12.87 -2.24
C LYS A 92 17.10 -11.45 -1.70
N ASP A 93 18.32 -10.98 -1.47
CA ASP A 93 18.55 -9.60 -1.05
C ASP A 93 17.95 -8.61 -2.07
N GLY A 94 17.35 -7.54 -1.57
CA GLY A 94 16.67 -6.53 -2.37
C GLY A 94 15.31 -6.95 -2.97
N GLN A 95 14.97 -8.25 -3.00
CA GLN A 95 13.69 -8.70 -3.53
C GLN A 95 12.53 -8.43 -2.58
N THR A 96 11.33 -8.35 -3.16
CA THR A 96 10.09 -8.08 -2.43
C THR A 96 9.09 -9.23 -2.60
N VAL A 97 8.51 -9.71 -1.51
CA VAL A 97 7.35 -10.59 -1.52
C VAL A 97 6.11 -9.76 -1.21
N LYS A 98 5.07 -9.83 -2.03
CA LYS A 98 3.79 -9.12 -1.82
C LYS A 98 2.63 -10.11 -1.82
N LEU A 99 1.68 -9.92 -0.92
CA LEU A 99 0.45 -10.71 -0.92
C LEU A 99 -0.46 -10.31 -2.10
N LYS A 100 -1.04 -11.30 -2.77
CA LYS A 100 -1.91 -11.07 -3.96
C LYS A 100 -3.19 -10.28 -3.66
N ILE A 101 -3.79 -10.56 -2.50
CA ILE A 101 -5.15 -10.08 -2.14
C ILE A 101 -5.14 -9.02 -1.03
N SER A 102 -3.97 -8.54 -0.62
CA SER A 102 -3.84 -7.54 0.44
C SER A 102 -2.62 -6.65 0.19
N ASP A 103 -2.66 -5.40 0.66
CA ASP A 103 -1.52 -4.50 0.55
C ASP A 103 -0.47 -4.75 1.65
N VAL A 104 0.07 -5.97 1.65
CA VAL A 104 1.12 -6.41 2.55
C VAL A 104 2.32 -6.82 1.71
N SER A 105 3.47 -6.23 1.97
CA SER A 105 4.72 -6.61 1.33
C SER A 105 5.87 -6.68 2.31
N VAL A 106 6.84 -7.52 1.98
CA VAL A 106 8.04 -7.78 2.74
C VAL A 106 9.20 -7.70 1.79
N LYS A 107 10.11 -6.75 2.02
CA LYS A 107 11.38 -6.66 1.30
C LYS A 107 12.51 -7.17 2.19
N VAL A 108 13.37 -8.02 1.65
CA VAL A 108 14.65 -8.31 2.33
C VAL A 108 15.54 -7.11 2.12
N THR A 109 15.96 -6.50 3.22
CA THR A 109 16.85 -5.32 3.17
C THR A 109 18.30 -5.70 3.34
N HIS A 110 18.58 -6.72 4.16
CA HIS A 110 19.93 -7.18 4.41
C HIS A 110 19.96 -8.56 5.08
N PHE A 111 21.08 -9.27 4.93
CA PHE A 111 21.42 -10.46 5.68
C PHE A 111 22.53 -10.12 6.68
N THR A 112 22.26 -10.28 7.96
CA THR A 112 23.09 -9.68 9.03
C THR A 112 24.09 -10.64 9.65
N ASN A 113 24.09 -11.93 9.28
CA ASN A 113 24.85 -12.95 10.02
C ASN A 113 25.58 -13.97 9.15
N ASP A 114 26.75 -13.60 8.63
CA ASP A 114 27.70 -14.52 7.98
C ASP A 114 28.22 -15.64 8.90
N ALA A 115 28.05 -15.50 10.22
CA ALA A 115 28.67 -16.35 11.25
C ALA A 115 27.71 -17.32 11.94
N CYS A 116 26.49 -17.53 11.42
CA CYS A 116 25.62 -18.56 11.99
C CYS A 116 26.31 -19.94 11.89
N PRO A 117 26.54 -20.64 13.02
CA PRO A 117 27.25 -21.92 12.99
C PRO A 117 26.51 -22.93 12.12
N GLN A 118 27.25 -23.73 11.35
CA GLN A 118 26.65 -24.77 10.51
C GLN A 118 25.75 -25.70 11.36
N GLY A 119 24.53 -25.95 10.86
CA GLY A 119 23.54 -26.78 11.55
C GLY A 119 22.80 -26.08 12.70
N LYS A 120 22.98 -24.77 12.90
CA LYS A 120 22.19 -23.97 13.84
C LYS A 120 21.17 -23.10 13.12
N THR A 121 20.07 -22.86 13.82
CA THR A 121 19.02 -21.92 13.42
C THR A 121 19.29 -20.57 14.09
N CYS A 122 19.56 -19.54 13.30
CA CYS A 122 19.80 -18.17 13.77
C CYS A 122 18.64 -17.21 13.48
N PHE A 123 17.42 -17.74 13.29
CA PHE A 123 16.19 -16.99 13.08
C PHE A 123 15.22 -17.26 14.23
N GLY A 124 14.62 -16.21 14.81
CA GLY A 124 13.75 -16.31 15.98
C GLY A 124 13.76 -15.07 16.88
N THR A 125 13.02 -15.12 17.99
CA THR A 125 12.92 -14.01 18.95
C THR A 125 14.30 -13.64 19.51
N GLY A 126 14.71 -12.38 19.28
CA GLY A 126 16.01 -11.86 19.71
C GLY A 126 17.17 -12.09 18.72
N GLN A 127 16.97 -12.83 17.63
CA GLN A 127 17.98 -13.06 16.61
C GLN A 127 17.71 -12.26 15.33
N LYS A 128 18.75 -11.62 14.78
CA LYS A 128 18.70 -10.79 13.56
C LYS A 128 19.53 -11.43 12.45
N ALA A 129 19.11 -12.59 11.94
CA ALA A 129 19.77 -13.21 10.79
C ALA A 129 19.40 -12.56 9.46
N VAL A 130 18.14 -12.15 9.32
CA VAL A 130 17.60 -11.53 8.12
C VAL A 130 16.79 -10.32 8.54
N GLU A 131 17.08 -9.19 7.92
CA GLU A 131 16.35 -7.95 8.10
C GLU A 131 15.29 -7.79 7.02
N TYR A 132 14.09 -7.48 7.49
CA TYR A 132 12.93 -7.31 6.63
C TYR A 132 12.35 -5.92 6.82
N GLN A 133 11.95 -5.33 5.71
CA GLN A 133 11.04 -4.19 5.69
C GLN A 133 9.63 -4.71 5.40
N LEU A 134 8.80 -4.77 6.44
CA LEU A 134 7.37 -5.06 6.32
C LEU A 134 6.60 -3.76 6.07
N MET A 135 5.78 -3.77 5.03
CA MET A 135 4.86 -2.71 4.67
C MET A 135 3.43 -3.26 4.71
N ILE A 136 2.52 -2.55 5.38
CA ILE A 136 1.09 -2.89 5.41
C ILE A 136 0.32 -1.60 5.14
N ASN A 137 -0.53 -1.59 4.11
CA ASN A 137 -1.30 -0.43 3.66
C ASN A 137 -0.42 0.82 3.48
N GLY A 138 0.72 0.66 2.80
CA GLY A 138 1.72 1.71 2.61
C GLY A 138 2.50 2.16 3.86
N LYS A 139 2.23 1.62 5.05
CA LYS A 139 2.95 1.98 6.29
C LYS A 139 4.06 0.98 6.60
N LYS A 140 5.25 1.48 6.96
CA LYS A 140 6.40 0.68 7.38
C LYS A 140 6.24 0.21 8.82
N TYR A 141 6.54 -1.06 9.06
CA TYR A 141 6.57 -1.67 10.39
C TYR A 141 7.96 -2.24 10.68
N ALA A 142 8.42 -2.05 11.92
CA ALA A 142 9.60 -2.73 12.41
C ALA A 142 9.26 -4.22 12.59
N THR A 143 9.93 -5.07 11.84
CA THR A 143 9.79 -6.52 11.96
C THR A 143 11.17 -7.17 11.91
N GLY A 144 11.32 -8.28 12.60
CA GLY A 144 12.48 -9.15 12.50
C GLY A 144 12.08 -10.51 11.95
N SER A 145 13.07 -11.39 11.76
CA SER A 145 12.82 -12.80 11.48
C SER A 145 11.99 -13.42 12.61
N GLN A 146 10.72 -13.74 12.32
CA GLN A 146 9.73 -14.30 13.26
C GLN A 146 9.13 -13.35 14.31
N ASN A 147 9.28 -12.03 14.17
CA ASN A 147 8.56 -11.09 15.04
C ASN A 147 7.27 -10.60 14.36
N GLN A 148 6.18 -10.58 15.10
CA GLN A 148 4.97 -9.87 14.70
C GLN A 148 5.17 -8.38 14.99
N ALA A 149 4.83 -7.51 14.04
CA ALA A 149 4.78 -6.08 14.34
C ALA A 149 3.59 -5.79 15.29
N LYS A 150 3.81 -4.95 16.30
CA LYS A 150 2.76 -4.68 17.31
C LYS A 150 1.51 -4.09 16.64
N GLY A 151 0.36 -4.72 16.90
CA GLY A 151 -0.95 -4.24 16.42
C GLY A 151 -1.24 -4.51 14.95
N VAL A 152 -0.60 -5.52 14.33
CA VAL A 152 -0.93 -5.95 12.97
C VAL A 152 -1.22 -7.45 12.90
N ASP A 153 -2.13 -7.84 12.02
CA ASP A 153 -2.59 -9.22 11.85
C ASP A 153 -1.68 -10.05 10.93
N TYR A 154 -0.41 -9.66 10.83
CA TYR A 154 0.56 -10.30 9.94
C TYR A 154 1.91 -10.49 10.63
N LYS A 155 2.54 -11.63 10.33
CA LYS A 155 3.87 -11.99 10.80
C LYS A 155 4.69 -12.54 9.64
N VAL A 156 5.97 -12.18 9.61
CA VAL A 156 6.94 -12.77 8.67
C VAL A 156 7.65 -13.91 9.38
N GLU A 157 7.49 -15.13 8.87
CA GLU A 157 8.19 -16.31 9.39
C GLU A 157 9.30 -16.71 8.41
N THR A 158 10.54 -16.65 8.87
CA THR A 158 11.68 -17.25 8.18
C THR A 158 11.74 -18.72 8.56
N ILE A 159 11.69 -19.58 7.55
CA ILE A 159 11.73 -21.04 7.69
C ILE A 159 13.16 -21.55 7.53
N SER A 160 13.90 -21.01 6.56
CA SER A 160 15.30 -21.34 6.30
C SER A 160 16.04 -20.14 5.71
N SER A 161 17.36 -20.11 5.79
CA SER A 161 18.22 -19.12 5.12
C SER A 161 19.65 -19.65 5.05
N ASP A 162 20.39 -19.24 4.02
CA ASP A 162 21.85 -19.41 3.98
C ASP A 162 22.60 -18.26 4.66
N TYR A 163 21.87 -17.29 5.21
CA TYR A 163 22.37 -16.10 5.90
C TYR A 163 23.21 -15.16 5.05
N LYS A 164 23.22 -15.35 3.72
CA LYS A 164 24.10 -14.60 2.79
C LYS A 164 23.37 -14.12 1.56
N THR A 165 22.63 -15.01 0.91
CA THR A 165 22.09 -14.75 -0.43
C THR A 165 20.58 -14.97 -0.52
N TYR A 166 20.01 -15.82 0.33
CA TYR A 166 18.58 -16.09 0.33
C TYR A 166 17.99 -16.43 1.69
N ALA A 167 16.68 -16.21 1.80
CA ALA A 167 15.83 -16.75 2.85
C ALA A 167 14.60 -17.41 2.23
N GLU A 168 14.10 -18.46 2.85
CA GLU A 168 12.76 -18.98 2.60
C GLU A 168 11.85 -18.44 3.70
N ILE A 169 10.82 -17.70 3.29
CA ILE A 169 9.89 -17.03 4.18
C ILE A 169 8.46 -17.40 3.86
N LYS A 170 7.57 -17.18 4.81
CA LYS A 170 6.13 -17.10 4.58
C LYS A 170 5.55 -15.89 5.32
N ILE A 171 4.57 -15.25 4.70
CA ILE A 171 3.78 -14.20 5.35
C ILE A 171 2.54 -14.86 5.95
N VAL A 172 2.47 -14.90 7.28
CA VAL A 172 1.39 -15.52 8.03
C VAL A 172 0.37 -14.46 8.40
N LYS A 173 -0.91 -14.72 8.12
CA LYS A 173 -2.02 -13.94 8.66
C LYS A 173 -2.40 -14.51 10.02
N LEU A 174 -2.40 -13.68 11.05
CA LEU A 174 -2.80 -14.00 12.40
C LEU A 174 -4.31 -13.76 12.52
N ASN A 175 -5.04 -14.75 13.05
CA ASN A 175 -6.48 -14.66 13.27
C ASN A 175 -6.79 -13.93 14.57
#